data_AF-A0A8J4QL35-F1
#
_entry.id   AF-A0A8J4QL35-F1
#
_cell.length_a   1.000
_cell.length_b   1.000
_cell.length_c   1.000
_cell.angle_alpha   90.00
_cell.angle_beta   90.00
_cell.angle_gamma   90.00
#
_symmetry.space_group_name_H-M   'P 1'
#
loop_
_entity.id
_entity.type
_entity.pdbx_description
1 polymer ?
#
loop_
_entity_poly.entity_id
_entity_poly.type
_entity_poly.pdbx_seq_one_letter_code
_entity_poly.pdbx_strand_id
1 'polypeptide(L)'
;MVPYATEFFYKISEPKDADIVWTSTQVDEDMKKAAGITDQQYINQFRFEACLVMKHHLAETVHKAYGSPEWLQPTYNLETHLSQLIGDYYVRKRDGLDNLWILKPWNMA
;
A
#
# COMPACT_ATOMS: atom_id res chain seq x y z
N MET A 1 4.82 -19.98 -8.62
CA MET A 1 4.11 -21.05 -9.36
C MET A 1 3.37 -21.86 -8.32
N VAL A 2 2.03 -21.92 -8.38
CA VAL A 2 1.20 -22.56 -7.33
C VAL A 2 1.18 -24.08 -7.58
N PRO A 3 1.87 -24.91 -6.78
CA PRO A 3 2.08 -26.33 -7.11
C PRO A 3 0.87 -27.23 -6.85
N TYR A 4 -0.18 -26.72 -6.19
CA TYR A 4 -1.22 -27.55 -5.57
C TYR A 4 -2.58 -27.53 -6.28
N ALA A 5 -2.67 -26.94 -7.47
CA ALA A 5 -3.96 -26.63 -8.10
C ALA A 5 -4.37 -27.58 -9.22
N THR A 6 -3.67 -28.68 -9.48
CA THR A 6 -3.82 -29.41 -10.75
C THR A 6 -5.02 -30.36 -10.87
N GLU A 7 -5.75 -30.64 -9.80
CA GLU A 7 -6.94 -31.51 -9.85
C GLU A 7 -8.23 -30.74 -10.19
N PHE A 8 -8.30 -29.45 -9.81
CA PHE A 8 -9.48 -28.60 -10.01
C PHE A 8 -9.20 -27.32 -10.81
N PHE A 9 -7.93 -27.01 -11.09
CA PHE A 9 -7.55 -25.82 -11.85
C PHE A 9 -6.61 -26.20 -12.99
N TYR A 10 -6.92 -25.68 -14.17
CA TYR A 10 -6.07 -25.76 -15.35
C TYR A 10 -5.40 -24.40 -15.58
N LYS A 11 -4.14 -24.42 -16.00
CA LYS A 11 -3.44 -23.19 -16.35
C LYS A 11 -3.95 -22.68 -17.69
N ILE A 12 -4.44 -21.46 -17.71
CA ILE A 12 -4.79 -20.73 -18.92
C ILE A 12 -3.63 -19.82 -19.34
N SER A 13 -3.40 -19.71 -20.64
CA SER A 13 -2.34 -18.88 -21.23
C SER A 13 -2.70 -17.40 -21.27
N GLU A 14 -3.97 -17.08 -21.56
CA GLU A 14 -4.45 -15.70 -21.73
C GLU A 14 -5.28 -15.25 -20.52
N PRO A 15 -4.98 -14.11 -19.87
CA PRO A 15 -5.68 -13.66 -18.68
C PRO A 15 -7.21 -13.54 -18.87
N LYS A 16 -7.68 -13.03 -20.01
CA LYS A 16 -9.11 -12.87 -20.34
C LYS A 16 -9.93 -14.18 -20.30
N ASP A 17 -9.28 -15.32 -20.48
CA ASP A 17 -9.92 -16.63 -20.58
C ASP A 17 -9.86 -17.40 -19.24
N ALA A 18 -9.26 -16.82 -18.20
CA ALA A 18 -9.07 -17.46 -16.89
C ALA A 18 -10.16 -17.07 -15.88
N ASP A 19 -10.69 -18.01 -15.09
CA ASP A 19 -11.63 -17.65 -14.01
C ASP A 19 -10.93 -16.96 -12.82
N ILE A 20 -9.66 -17.29 -12.61
CA ILE A 20 -8.82 -16.74 -11.53
C ILE A 20 -7.53 -16.20 -12.13
N VAL A 21 -7.26 -14.92 -11.90
CA VAL A 21 -6.01 -14.25 -12.24
C VAL A 21 -5.16 -14.11 -10.99
N TRP A 22 -4.02 -14.80 -10.97
CA TRP A 22 -3.06 -14.75 -9.88
C TRP A 22 -1.75 -14.10 -10.34
N THR A 23 -1.46 -12.89 -9.87
CA THR A 23 -0.28 -12.14 -10.29
C THR A 23 0.38 -11.38 -9.14
N SER A 24 1.68 -11.15 -9.27
CA SER A 24 2.47 -10.27 -8.41
C SER A 24 2.52 -8.82 -8.93
N THR A 25 2.06 -8.57 -10.16
CA THR A 25 1.99 -7.22 -10.74
C THR A 25 0.68 -6.56 -10.35
N GLN A 26 0.70 -5.27 -10.05
CA GLN A 26 -0.50 -4.51 -9.73
C GLN A 26 -1.52 -4.59 -10.88
N VAL A 27 -2.77 -4.93 -10.56
CA VAL A 27 -3.88 -4.98 -11.52
C VAL A 27 -4.69 -3.69 -11.40
N ASP A 28 -4.28 -2.68 -12.15
CA ASP A 28 -5.03 -1.43 -12.32
C ASP A 28 -6.00 -1.48 -13.51
N GLU A 29 -6.75 -0.41 -13.73
CA GLU A 29 -7.74 -0.34 -14.81
C GLU A 29 -7.11 -0.43 -16.21
N ASP A 30 -5.88 0.04 -16.37
CA ASP A 30 -5.20 0.00 -17.66
C ASP A 30 -4.67 -1.40 -17.96
N MET A 31 -4.11 -2.08 -16.95
CA MET A 31 -3.77 -3.51 -17.03
C MET A 31 -5.01 -4.35 -17.30
N LYS A 32 -6.13 -4.08 -16.61
CA LYS A 32 -7.39 -4.79 -16.86
C LYS A 32 -7.81 -4.69 -18.32
N LYS A 33 -7.84 -3.47 -18.87
CA LYS A 33 -8.20 -3.23 -20.28
C LYS A 33 -7.23 -3.92 -21.25
N ALA A 34 -5.92 -3.77 -21.01
CA ALA A 34 -4.89 -4.33 -21.89
C ALA A 34 -4.90 -5.87 -21.89
N ALA A 35 -5.16 -6.50 -20.74
CA ALA A 35 -5.20 -7.96 -20.59
C ALA A 35 -6.59 -8.56 -20.85
N GLY A 36 -7.61 -7.74 -21.14
CA GLY A 36 -8.99 -8.17 -21.31
C GLY A 36 -9.62 -8.74 -20.04
N ILE A 37 -9.15 -8.32 -18.86
CA ILE A 37 -9.67 -8.76 -17.57
C ILE A 37 -10.99 -8.03 -17.29
N THR A 38 -11.99 -8.78 -16.87
CA THR A 38 -13.33 -8.28 -16.56
C THR A 38 -13.67 -8.46 -15.07
N ASP A 39 -14.76 -7.84 -14.62
CA ASP A 39 -15.21 -7.96 -13.22
C ASP A 39 -15.88 -9.32 -12.91
N GLN A 40 -15.98 -10.22 -13.89
CA GLN A 40 -16.47 -11.58 -13.71
C GLN A 40 -15.38 -12.55 -13.23
N GLN A 41 -14.11 -12.13 -13.25
CA GLN A 41 -12.97 -12.95 -12.86
C GLN A 41 -12.53 -12.65 -11.43
N TYR A 42 -11.98 -13.65 -10.74
CA TYR A 42 -11.37 -13.47 -9.42
C TYR A 42 -9.92 -13.03 -9.54
N ILE A 43 -9.51 -12.05 -8.74
CA ILE A 43 -8.15 -11.51 -8.75
C ILE A 43 -7.59 -11.56 -7.32
N ASN A 44 -6.31 -11.88 -7.17
CA ASN A 44 -5.64 -11.98 -5.86
C ASN A 44 -5.26 -10.62 -5.24
N GLN A 45 -5.96 -9.53 -5.58
CA GLN A 45 -5.71 -8.16 -5.13
C GLN A 45 -7.03 -7.46 -4.82
N PHE A 46 -7.05 -6.62 -3.77
CA PHE A 46 -8.22 -5.81 -3.47
C PHE A 46 -8.13 -4.43 -4.11
N ARG A 47 -9.28 -3.92 -4.58
CA ARG A 47 -9.35 -2.54 -5.09
C ARG A 47 -8.99 -1.56 -3.98
N PHE A 48 -8.10 -0.61 -4.30
CA PHE A 48 -7.62 0.44 -3.39
C PHE A 48 -6.81 -0.03 -2.18
N GLU A 49 -6.30 -1.27 -2.14
CA GLU A 49 -5.50 -1.77 -1.00
C GLU A 49 -4.21 -0.97 -0.74
N ALA A 50 -3.74 -0.21 -1.73
CA ALA A 50 -2.63 0.73 -1.62
C ALA A 50 -2.78 1.68 -0.42
N CYS A 51 -4.01 1.99 0.01
CA CYS A 51 -4.27 2.81 1.19
C CYS A 51 -3.74 2.20 2.51
N LEU A 52 -3.55 0.88 2.54
CA LEU A 52 -3.04 0.14 3.70
C LEU A 52 -1.61 -0.38 3.48
N VAL A 53 -1.25 -0.77 2.25
CA VAL A 53 0.04 -1.43 1.99
C VAL A 53 1.18 -0.46 1.66
N MET A 54 0.87 0.79 1.28
CA MET A 54 1.88 1.81 1.03
C MET A 54 2.10 2.69 2.27
N LYS A 55 3.36 2.85 2.71
CA LYS A 55 3.74 3.54 3.96
C LYS A 55 3.07 4.92 4.12
N HIS A 56 3.13 5.75 3.07
CA HIS A 56 2.61 7.12 3.12
C HIS A 56 1.07 7.14 3.11
N HIS A 57 0.43 6.27 2.32
CA HIS A 57 -1.03 6.17 2.33
C HIS A 57 -1.56 5.56 3.62
N LEU A 58 -0.85 4.63 4.26
CA LEU A 58 -1.25 4.06 5.54
C LEU A 58 -1.30 5.16 6.62
N ALA A 59 -0.23 5.95 6.73
CA ALA A 59 -0.18 7.06 7.68
C ALA A 59 -1.31 8.08 7.41
N GLU A 60 -1.54 8.44 6.16
CA GLU A 60 -2.61 9.37 5.78
C GLU A 60 -4.00 8.79 6.06
N THR A 61 -4.22 7.51 5.75
CA THR A 61 -5.49 6.82 5.94
C THR A 61 -5.83 6.70 7.42
N VAL A 62 -4.87 6.29 8.25
CA VAL A 62 -5.03 6.25 9.69
C VAL A 62 -5.27 7.64 10.24
N HIS A 63 -4.55 8.66 9.76
CA HIS A 63 -4.75 10.03 10.22
C HIS A 63 -6.14 10.58 9.91
N LYS A 64 -6.64 10.34 8.70
CA LYS A 64 -7.99 10.74 8.29
C LYS A 64 -9.09 10.02 9.08
N ALA A 65 -8.88 8.74 9.41
CA ALA A 65 -9.90 7.93 10.10
C ALA A 65 -9.87 8.07 11.63
N TYR A 66 -8.68 8.19 12.23
CA TYR A 66 -8.47 8.08 13.67
C TYR A 66 -7.62 9.22 14.27
N GLY A 67 -7.16 10.18 13.47
CA GLY A 67 -6.27 11.25 13.94
C GLY A 67 -4.87 10.74 14.26
N SER A 68 -4.41 10.88 15.51
CA SER A 68 -3.06 10.48 15.92
C SER A 68 -3.14 9.38 16.98
N PRO A 69 -3.48 8.13 16.60
CA PRO A 69 -3.64 7.07 17.58
C PRO A 69 -2.31 6.64 18.19
N GLU A 70 -2.31 6.27 19.47
CA GLU A 70 -1.08 5.89 20.20
C GLU A 70 -0.36 4.66 19.65
N TRP A 71 -1.09 3.76 18.98
CA TRP A 71 -0.54 2.54 18.39
C TRP A 71 0.21 2.77 17.07
N LEU A 72 0.12 3.98 16.48
CA LEU A 72 0.88 4.36 15.28
C LEU A 72 1.85 5.49 15.61
N GLN A 73 3.13 5.30 15.33
CA GLN A 73 4.11 6.35 15.56
C GLN A 73 3.87 7.55 14.61
N PRO A 74 4.09 8.79 15.08
CA PRO A 74 3.98 9.98 14.23
C PRO A 74 4.77 9.82 12.94
N THR A 75 4.08 9.99 11.81
CA THR A 75 4.62 9.76 10.47
C THR A 75 4.29 10.95 9.59
N TYR A 76 5.29 11.52 8.93
CA TYR A 76 5.17 12.71 8.10
C TYR A 76 5.59 12.38 6.68
N ASN A 77 4.75 12.73 5.71
CA ASN A 77 5.17 12.85 4.31
C ASN A 77 5.99 14.14 4.18
N LEU A 78 7.28 14.04 3.84
CA LEU A 78 8.16 15.21 3.79
C LEU A 78 7.86 16.16 2.62
N GLU A 79 7.14 15.72 1.60
CA GLU A 79 6.71 16.60 0.50
C GLU A 79 5.62 17.58 0.95
N THR A 80 4.74 17.16 1.87
CA THR A 80 3.56 17.92 2.30
C THR A 80 3.60 18.38 3.75
N HIS A 81 4.39 17.73 4.61
CA HIS A 81 4.37 17.89 6.07
C HIS A 81 5.74 18.21 6.68
N LEU A 82 6.70 18.72 5.89
CA LEU A 82 8.03 19.06 6.40
C LEU A 82 7.98 20.05 7.56
N SER A 83 7.22 21.13 7.43
CA SER A 83 7.11 22.16 8.46
C SER A 83 6.54 21.63 9.78
N GLN A 84 5.55 20.73 9.70
CA GLN A 84 4.95 20.07 10.85
C GLN A 84 5.97 19.18 11.56
N LEU A 85 6.73 18.36 10.82
CA LEU A 85 7.82 17.57 11.39
C LEU A 85 8.85 18.44 12.10
N ILE A 86 9.27 19.54 11.48
CA ILE A 86 10.24 20.47 12.08
C ILE A 86 9.68 21.10 13.36
N GLY A 87 8.40 21.47 13.38
CA GLY A 87 7.72 21.96 14.57
C GLY A 87 7.75 20.96 15.72
N ASP A 88 7.34 19.72 15.45
CA ASP A 88 7.31 18.65 16.46
C ASP A 88 8.71 18.27 16.94
N TYR A 89 9.71 18.31 16.06
CA TYR A 89 11.11 18.10 16.43
C TYR A 89 11.59 19.14 17.45
N TYR A 90 11.28 20.43 17.25
CA TYR A 90 11.68 21.49 18.19
C TYR A 90 10.91 21.43 19.51
N VAL A 91 9.61 21.12 19.46
CA VAL A 91 8.79 20.92 20.68
C VAL A 91 9.35 19.78 21.52
N ARG A 92 9.61 18.62 20.91
CA ARG A 92 10.21 17.46 21.60
C ARG A 92 11.58 17.78 22.19
N LYS A 93 12.42 18.48 21.43
CA LYS A 93 13.75 18.91 21.90
C LYS A 93 13.66 19.83 23.11
N ARG A 94 12.75 20.81 23.09
CA ARG A 94 12.51 21.74 24.21
C ARG A 94 12.04 20.99 25.45
N ASP A 95 11.16 20.00 25.28
CA ASP A 95 10.52 19.27 26.37
C ASP A 95 11.36 18.08 26.87
N GLY A 96 12.56 17.86 26.31
CA GLY A 96 13.46 16.77 26.70
C GLY A 96 12.92 15.37 26.36
N LEU A 97 12.03 15.27 25.37
CA LEU A 97 11.45 14.02 24.91
C LEU A 97 12.37 13.28 23.92
N ASP A 98 12.13 11.98 23.73
CA ASP A 98 12.78 11.24 22.66
C ASP A 98 12.48 11.86 21.29
N ASN A 99 13.55 11.99 20.50
CA ASN A 99 13.57 12.75 19.26
C ASN A 99 14.35 12.02 18.16
N LEU A 100 14.45 10.70 18.25
CA LEU A 100 14.96 9.86 17.17
C LEU A 100 13.90 9.72 16.07
N TRP A 101 14.30 9.99 14.83
CA TRP A 101 13.44 9.86 13.65
C TRP A 101 14.07 8.94 12.61
N ILE A 102 13.22 8.19 11.90
CA ILE A 102 13.63 7.30 10.81
C ILE A 102 13.11 7.88 9.50
N LEU A 103 14.02 8.19 8.58
CA LEU A 103 13.67 8.54 7.20
C LEU A 103 13.52 7.27 6.37
N LYS A 104 12.43 7.16 5.61
CA LYS A 104 12.20 6.04 4.69
C LYS A 104 11.92 6.58 3.29
N PRO A 105 12.61 6.08 2.24
CA PRO A 105 12.30 6.44 0.87
C PRO A 105 10.92 5.91 0.45
N TRP A 106 10.31 6.58 -0.54
CA TRP A 106 9.02 6.21 -1.13
C TRP A 106 9.13 4.92 -1.96
N ASN A 107 10.30 4.67 -2.55
CA ASN A 107 10.65 3.47 -3.29
C ASN A 107 11.61 2.56 -2.49
N MET A 108 11.78 1.32 -2.97
CA MET A 108 12.86 0.43 -2.54
C MET A 108 14.17 0.96 -3.15
N ALA A 109 14.87 1.80 -2.41
CA ALA A 109 16.29 2.09 -2.66
C ALA A 109 17.12 1.37 -1.60
#